data_AF-A0A0D6QQI9-F1
#
_entry.id   AF-A0A0D6QQI9-F1
#
_cell.length_a   1.000
_cell.length_b   1.000
_cell.length_c   1.000
_cell.angle_alpha   90.00
_cell.angle_beta   90.00
_cell.angle_gamma   90.00
#
_symmetry.space_group_name_H-M   'P 1'
#
loop_
_entity.id
_entity.type
_entity.pdbx_description
1 polymer ?
#
loop_
_entity_poly.entity_id
_entity_poly.type
_entity_poly.pdbx_seq_one_letter_code
_entity_poly.pdbx_strand_id
1 'polypeptide(L)'
;MDADAVQGEERLRARERERRQELEAVAEDVRRAGLPAAVALRRGADLLDTTAALVAELMRDRPAPSVVVGFRSLPDGAAVDPLLREDFAVRLQARLQRAGIPMVVVSVPLEA
;
A
#
# COMPACT_ATOMS: atom_id res chain seq x y z
N MET A 1 -18.06 -29.16 -3.00
CA MET A 1 -17.28 -27.93 -2.71
C MET A 1 -16.21 -28.33 -1.71
N ASP A 2 -14.95 -28.08 -2.04
CA ASP A 2 -13.81 -28.45 -1.19
C ASP A 2 -13.83 -27.67 0.11
N ALA A 3 -13.83 -28.37 1.25
CA ALA A 3 -13.79 -27.76 2.58
C ALA A 3 -12.56 -26.86 2.76
N ASP A 4 -11.45 -27.21 2.11
CA ASP A 4 -10.19 -26.45 2.13
C ASP A 4 -10.32 -25.10 1.41
N ALA A 5 -11.06 -25.04 0.31
CA ALA A 5 -11.31 -23.81 -0.42
C ALA A 5 -12.20 -22.85 0.38
N VAL A 6 -13.21 -23.38 1.08
CA VAL A 6 -14.08 -22.60 1.96
C VAL A 6 -13.30 -22.05 3.16
N GLN A 7 -12.48 -22.88 3.80
CA GLN A 7 -11.67 -22.48 4.95
C GLN A 7 -10.59 -21.45 4.55
N GLY A 8 -10.01 -21.57 3.36
CA GLY A 8 -9.07 -20.59 2.82
C GLY A 8 -9.70 -19.21 2.61
N GLU A 9 -10.90 -19.15 2.03
CA GLU A 9 -11.64 -17.90 1.81
C GLU A 9 -12.07 -17.25 3.13
N GLU A 10 -12.52 -18.04 4.12
CA GLU A 10 -12.86 -17.52 5.44
C GLU A 10 -11.66 -16.91 6.16
N ARG A 11 -10.49 -17.55 6.10
CA ARG A 11 -9.23 -17.01 6.66
C ARG A 11 -8.81 -15.72 5.96
N LEU A 12 -8.94 -15.65 4.64
CA LEU A 12 -8.63 -14.43 3.88
C LEU A 12 -9.57 -13.28 4.25
N ARG A 13 -10.86 -13.55 4.39
CA ARG A 13 -11.84 -12.55 4.85
C ARG A 13 -11.58 -12.09 6.27
N ALA A 14 -11.18 -13.00 7.17
CA ALA A 14 -10.82 -12.64 8.54
C ALA A 14 -9.61 -11.69 8.56
N ARG A 15 -8.55 -12.00 7.80
CA ARG A 15 -7.38 -11.13 7.66
C ARG A 15 -7.71 -9.77 7.02
N GLU A 16 -8.56 -9.74 6.01
CA GLU A 16 -8.98 -8.47 5.40
C GLU A 16 -9.71 -7.58 6.42
N ARG A 17 -10.59 -8.17 7.24
CA ARG A 17 -11.29 -7.44 8.32
C ARG A 17 -10.33 -6.93 9.38
N GLU A 18 -9.43 -7.78 9.86
CA GLU A 18 -8.40 -7.40 10.83
C GLU A 18 -7.55 -6.25 10.30
N ARG A 19 -7.04 -6.37 9.08
CA ARG A 19 -6.24 -5.31 8.46
C ARG A 19 -7.02 -4.03 8.24
N ARG A 20 -8.31 -4.12 7.90
CA ARG A 20 -9.19 -2.96 7.80
C ARG A 20 -9.34 -2.26 9.15
N GLN A 21 -9.55 -3.01 10.23
CA GLN A 21 -9.68 -2.44 11.57
C GLN A 21 -8.41 -1.72 12.01
N GLU A 22 -7.24 -2.31 11.79
CA GLU A 22 -5.95 -1.67 12.07
C GLU A 22 -5.78 -0.34 11.33
N LEU A 23 -6.08 -0.33 10.03
CA LEU A 23 -5.96 0.88 9.21
C LEU A 23 -7.01 1.94 9.57
N GLU A 24 -8.21 1.52 9.96
CA GLU A 24 -9.28 2.43 10.35
C GLU A 24 -8.95 3.13 11.67
N ALA A 25 -8.31 2.44 12.62
CA ALA A 25 -7.81 3.06 13.85
C ALA A 25 -6.82 4.19 13.54
N VAL A 26 -5.86 3.95 12.63
CA VAL A 26 -4.92 4.99 12.18
C VAL A 26 -5.64 6.13 11.47
N ALA A 27 -6.59 5.82 10.57
CA ALA A 27 -7.36 6.84 9.87
C ALA A 27 -8.21 7.69 10.83
N GLU A 28 -8.74 7.09 11.88
CA GLU A 28 -9.49 7.80 12.92
C GLU A 28 -8.60 8.79 13.68
N ASP A 29 -7.38 8.41 14.03
CA ASP A 29 -6.44 9.33 14.68
C ASP A 29 -6.08 10.52 13.76
N VAL A 30 -5.89 10.27 12.46
CA VAL A 30 -5.67 11.35 11.47
C VAL A 30 -6.88 12.27 11.36
N ARG A 31 -8.11 11.72 11.35
CA ARG A 31 -9.35 12.51 11.37
C ARG A 31 -9.52 13.31 12.66
N ARG A 32 -9.15 12.74 13.80
CA ARG A 32 -9.17 13.43 15.10
C ARG A 32 -8.19 14.61 15.13
N ALA A 33 -7.09 14.53 14.38
CA ALA A 33 -6.16 15.64 14.15
C ALA A 33 -6.67 16.68 13.12
N GLY A 34 -7.90 16.53 12.61
CA GLY A 34 -8.55 17.48 11.69
C GLY A 34 -8.21 17.28 10.21
N LEU A 35 -7.56 16.17 9.84
CA LEU A 35 -7.18 15.89 8.46
C LEU A 35 -8.11 14.84 7.82
N PRO A 36 -8.50 14.99 6.54
CA PRO A 36 -9.34 14.00 5.88
C PRO A 36 -8.56 12.71 5.62
N ALA A 37 -9.11 11.56 6.05
CA ALA A 37 -8.51 10.24 5.83
C ALA A 37 -9.58 9.19 5.47
N ALA A 38 -9.22 8.30 4.55
CA ALA A 38 -10.04 7.18 4.11
C ALA A 38 -9.16 5.93 3.91
N VAL A 39 -9.72 4.76 4.22
CA VAL A 39 -9.05 3.46 4.06
C VAL A 39 -9.57 2.78 2.80
N ALA A 40 -8.66 2.28 1.97
CA ALA A 40 -8.97 1.48 0.79
C ALA A 40 -8.14 0.19 0.81
N LEU A 41 -8.79 -0.92 0.48
CA LEU A 41 -8.19 -2.25 0.45
C LEU A 41 -8.63 -2.97 -0.83
N ARG A 42 -7.72 -3.76 -1.41
CA ARG A 42 -7.99 -4.60 -2.56
C ARG A 42 -7.27 -5.93 -2.43
N ARG A 43 -7.98 -7.02 -2.72
CA ARG A 43 -7.41 -8.36 -2.87
C ARG A 43 -6.92 -8.55 -4.30
N GLY A 44 -5.80 -9.24 -4.46
CA GLY A 44 -5.28 -9.63 -5.76
C GLY A 44 -4.10 -10.59 -5.64
N ALA A 45 -3.81 -11.28 -6.74
CA ALA A 45 -2.78 -12.33 -6.79
C ALA A 45 -1.36 -11.76 -6.97
N ASP A 46 -1.23 -10.64 -7.69
CA ASP A 46 0.03 -9.93 -7.87
C ASP A 46 -0.02 -8.58 -7.14
N LEU A 47 0.92 -8.37 -6.22
CA LEU A 47 0.94 -7.18 -5.37
C LEU A 47 1.14 -5.90 -6.19
N LEU A 48 2.06 -5.90 -7.17
CA LEU A 48 2.40 -4.71 -7.95
C LEU A 48 1.24 -4.25 -8.82
N ASP A 49 0.63 -5.18 -9.56
CA ASP A 49 -0.50 -4.91 -10.44
C ASP A 49 -1.73 -4.47 -9.64
N THR A 50 -1.99 -5.17 -8.53
CA THR A 50 -3.15 -4.88 -7.68
C THR A 50 -3.03 -3.51 -7.01
N THR A 51 -1.85 -3.17 -6.49
CA THR A 51 -1.61 -1.86 -5.88
C THR A 51 -1.66 -0.74 -6.92
N ALA A 52 -1.03 -0.93 -8.09
CA ALA A 52 -1.08 0.07 -9.16
C ALA A 52 -2.52 0.34 -9.64
N ALA A 53 -3.32 -0.71 -9.80
CA ALA A 53 -4.73 -0.58 -10.18
C ALA A 53 -5.56 0.14 -9.10
N LEU A 54 -5.37 -0.22 -7.82
CA LEU A 54 -6.06 0.45 -6.72
C LEU A 54 -5.73 1.94 -6.66
N VAL A 55 -4.45 2.29 -6.75
CA VAL A 55 -4.00 3.69 -6.76
C VAL A 55 -4.56 4.44 -7.96
N ALA A 56 -4.56 3.83 -9.14
CA ALA A 56 -5.10 4.46 -10.34
C ALA A 56 -6.60 4.76 -10.25
N GLU A 57 -7.38 3.86 -9.64
CA GLU A 57 -8.79 4.09 -9.39
C GLU A 57 -9.02 5.21 -8.37
N LEU A 58 -8.31 5.15 -7.22
CA LEU A 58 -8.39 6.20 -6.21
C LEU A 58 -7.99 7.57 -6.75
N MET A 59 -7.10 7.61 -7.75
CA MET A 59 -6.63 8.84 -8.37
C MET A 59 -7.59 9.39 -9.42
N ARG A 60 -8.27 8.52 -10.17
CA ARG A 60 -9.25 8.92 -11.19
C ARG A 60 -10.42 9.70 -10.59
N ASP A 61 -10.82 9.34 -9.37
CA ASP A 61 -12.00 9.90 -8.71
C ASP A 61 -11.67 11.22 -7.96
N ARG A 62 -10.45 11.75 -8.07
CA ARG A 62 -10.03 12.95 -7.34
C ARG A 62 -10.23 14.21 -8.18
N PRO A 63 -10.96 15.22 -7.67
CA PRO A 63 -11.23 16.47 -8.40
C PRO A 63 -10.02 17.43 -8.43
N ALA A 64 -9.00 17.19 -7.61
CA ALA A 64 -7.83 18.05 -7.48
C ALA A 64 -6.54 17.29 -7.84
N PRO A 65 -5.50 18.00 -8.36
CA PRO A 65 -4.17 17.42 -8.54
C PRO A 65 -3.69 16.80 -7.23
N SER A 66 -3.44 15.50 -7.24
CA SER A 66 -2.92 14.78 -6.07
C SER A 66 -1.67 13.99 -6.45
N VAL A 67 -0.87 13.63 -5.45
CA VAL A 67 0.37 12.88 -5.60
C VAL A 67 0.36 11.67 -4.68
N VAL A 68 0.96 10.58 -5.15
CA VAL A 68 1.15 9.38 -4.34
C VAL A 68 2.48 9.50 -3.59
N VAL A 69 2.45 9.33 -2.27
CA VAL A 69 3.66 9.30 -1.45
C VAL A 69 3.87 7.89 -0.94
N GLY A 70 4.95 7.25 -1.39
CA GLY A 70 5.43 5.98 -0.86
C GLY A 70 6.55 6.21 0.16
N PHE A 71 6.63 5.36 1.17
CA PHE A 71 7.73 5.37 2.13
C PHE A 71 8.56 4.11 1.97
N ARG A 72 9.88 4.25 1.97
CA ARG A 72 10.80 3.12 2.09
C ARG A 72 11.56 3.24 3.40
N SER A 73 11.50 2.18 4.20
CA SER A 73 12.21 2.10 5.47
C SER A 73 13.51 1.32 5.28
N LEU A 74 14.62 1.94 5.65
CA LEU A 74 15.94 1.32 5.60
C LEU A 74 16.37 1.03 7.05
N PRO A 75 16.46 -0.25 7.48
CA PRO A 75 17.09 -0.58 8.76
C PRO A 75 18.58 -0.30 8.66
N ASP A 76 19.12 0.46 9.61
CA ASP A 76 20.56 0.70 9.73
C ASP A 76 21.28 -0.63 9.98
N GLY A 77 22.33 -0.94 9.19
CA GLY A 77 23.26 -2.04 9.49
C GLY A 77 23.07 -3.37 8.76
N ALA A 78 22.08 -3.55 7.88
CA ALA A 78 22.05 -4.73 7.01
C ALA A 78 23.05 -4.56 5.86
N ALA A 79 24.17 -5.29 5.90
CA ALA A 79 25.19 -5.39 4.84
C ALA A 79 24.69 -6.13 3.57
N VAL A 80 23.42 -5.96 3.22
CA VAL A 80 22.83 -6.48 1.99
C VAL A 80 22.83 -5.33 1.00
N ASP A 81 23.58 -5.51 -0.09
CA ASP A 81 23.73 -4.55 -1.19
C ASP A 81 22.35 -3.93 -1.56
N PRO A 82 22.21 -2.59 -1.54
CA PRO A 82 20.99 -1.91 -1.98
C PRO A 82 20.52 -2.31 -3.38
N LEU A 83 21.43 -2.79 -4.24
CA LEU A 83 21.15 -3.29 -5.59
C LEU A 83 20.47 -4.67 -5.61
N LEU A 84 20.54 -5.43 -4.52
CA LEU A 84 19.92 -6.76 -4.39
C LEU A 84 18.52 -6.71 -3.77
N ARG A 85 18.09 -5.54 -3.26
CA ARG A 85 16.73 -5.38 -2.75
C ARG A 85 15.78 -5.07 -3.90
N GLU A 86 14.84 -5.98 -4.12
CA GLU A 86 13.71 -5.73 -5.00
C GLU A 86 12.82 -4.63 -4.38
N ASP A 87 13.07 -3.37 -4.75
CA ASP A 87 12.36 -2.22 -4.17
C ASP A 87 10.97 -2.10 -4.80
N PHE A 88 9.97 -2.63 -4.09
CA PHE A 88 8.56 -2.54 -4.47
C PHE A 88 8.13 -1.10 -4.75
N ALA A 89 8.62 -0.11 -3.99
CA ALA A 89 8.24 1.29 -4.17
C ALA A 89 8.76 1.82 -5.52
N VAL A 90 9.96 1.43 -5.95
CA VAL A 90 10.52 1.80 -7.26
C VAL A 90 9.74 1.12 -8.39
N ARG A 91 9.42 -0.17 -8.27
CA ARG A 91 8.62 -0.89 -9.28
C ARG A 91 7.21 -0.29 -9.41
N LEU A 92 6.59 0.05 -8.29
CA LEU A 92 5.28 0.71 -8.24
C LEU A 92 5.35 2.11 -8.84
N GLN A 93 6.35 2.90 -8.50
CA GLN A 93 6.58 4.23 -9.06
C GLN A 93 6.69 4.18 -10.58
N ALA A 94 7.51 3.28 -11.12
CA ALA A 94 7.66 3.12 -12.58
C ALA A 94 6.33 2.71 -13.25
N ARG A 95 5.51 1.89 -12.58
CA ARG A 95 4.20 1.49 -13.10
C ARG A 95 3.21 2.66 -13.11
N LEU A 96 3.14 3.43 -12.02
CA LEU A 96 2.25 4.59 -11.90
C LEU A 96 2.64 5.72 -12.85
N GLN A 97 3.94 5.94 -13.06
CA GLN A 97 4.43 6.91 -14.04
C GLN A 97 3.95 6.60 -15.46
N ARG A 98 3.92 5.32 -15.87
CA ARG A 98 3.36 4.92 -17.18
C ARG A 98 1.86 5.20 -17.29
N ALA A 99 1.15 5.24 -16.16
CA ALA A 99 -0.27 5.61 -16.09
C ALA A 99 -0.49 7.12 -15.92
N GLY A 100 0.58 7.94 -15.98
CA GLY A 100 0.51 9.39 -15.80
C GLY A 100 0.27 9.83 -14.35
N ILE A 101 0.45 8.95 -13.36
CA ILE A 101 0.21 9.24 -11.94
C ILE A 101 1.54 9.57 -11.27
N PRO A 102 1.70 10.78 -10.70
CA PRO A 102 2.93 11.15 -10.02
C PRO A 102 3.05 10.40 -8.68
N MET A 103 4.21 9.79 -8.46
CA MET A 103 4.57 9.18 -7.19
C MET A 103 5.96 9.64 -6.73
N VAL A 104 6.06 10.03 -5.46
CA VAL A 104 7.32 10.35 -4.76
C VAL A 104 7.59 9.24 -3.74
N VAL A 105 8.83 8.75 -3.70
CA VAL A 105 9.27 7.77 -2.69
C VAL A 105 10.18 8.46 -1.68
N VAL A 106 9.76 8.49 -0.42
CA VAL A 106 10.49 9.10 0.70
C VAL A 106 11.26 8.01 1.43
N SER A 107 12.55 8.25 1.69
CA SER A 107 13.36 7.35 2.50
C SER A 107 13.22 7.73 3.96
N VAL A 108 12.79 6.80 4.79
CA VAL A 108 12.68 6.98 6.24
C VAL A 108 13.75 6.10 6.88
N PRO A 109 14.79 6.69 7.49
CA PRO A 109 15.73 5.91 8.30
C PRO A 109 14.97 5.33 9.49
N LEU A 110 15.14 4.04 9.76
CA LEU A 110 14.66 3.43 11.00
C LEU A 110 15.85 3.30 11.95
N GLU A 111 15.73 3.91 13.13
CA GLU A 111 16.63 3.63 14.25
C GLU A 111 16.47 2.15 14.64
N ALA A 112 17.60 1.48 14.85
CA ALA A 112 17.67 0.05 15.19
C ALA A 112 17.36 -0.20 16.67
#